data_AF-R8B233-F1
#
_entry.id   AF-R8B233-F1
#
_cell.length_a   1.000
_cell.length_b   1.000
_cell.length_c   1.000
_cell.angle_alpha   90.00
_cell.angle_beta   90.00
_cell.angle_gamma   90.00
#
_symmetry.space_group_name_H-M   'P 1'
#
loop_
_entity.id
_entity.type
_entity.pdbx_description
1 polymer ?
#
loop_
_entity_poly.entity_id
_entity_poly.type
_entity_poly.pdbx_seq_one_letter_code
_entity_poly.pdbx_strand_id
1 'polypeptide(L)'
;MSILIASATLLTASSAGLAYTYWQVLDSRRRLRVVNSHRIAANSAIQKSRMDLLEVRNRAKLLEETVTGGATAVEKVHKAISSTTFGLIDHFSRDDQFRQTARKARQTHDQTSQQIYHGVRTTNRALHILADTLIISKAEKRIISRKHKKRHP
;
A
#
# COMPACT_ATOMS: atom_id res chain seq x y z
N MET A 1 -55.06 -58.18 15.53
CA MET A 1 -54.18 -58.23 14.33
C MET A 1 -54.05 -56.87 13.64
N SER A 2 -55.16 -56.15 13.42
CA SER A 2 -55.20 -54.82 12.78
C SER A 2 -54.40 -53.72 13.50
N ILE A 3 -54.40 -53.67 14.84
CA ILE A 3 -53.63 -52.66 15.61
C ILE A 3 -52.12 -52.85 15.47
N LEU A 4 -51.64 -54.09 15.42
CA LEU A 4 -50.21 -54.42 15.23
C LEU A 4 -49.72 -54.04 13.82
N ILE A 5 -50.57 -54.22 12.81
CA ILE A 5 -50.27 -53.83 11.43
C ILE A 5 -50.21 -52.29 11.34
N ALA A 6 -51.17 -51.59 11.96
CA ALA A 6 -51.20 -50.13 11.99
C ALA A 6 -49.96 -49.54 12.68
N SER A 7 -49.57 -50.06 13.85
CA SER A 7 -48.36 -49.58 14.53
C SER A 7 -47.08 -49.89 13.76
N ALA A 8 -46.97 -51.07 13.13
CA ALA A 8 -45.84 -51.41 12.27
C ALA A 8 -45.72 -50.45 11.07
N THR A 9 -46.83 -50.12 10.40
CA THR A 9 -46.81 -49.17 9.26
C THR A 9 -46.36 -47.77 9.67
N LEU A 10 -46.83 -47.28 10.83
CA LEU A 10 -46.42 -45.98 11.38
C LEU A 10 -44.92 -45.96 11.70
N LEU A 11 -44.40 -47.01 12.35
CA LEU A 11 -42.97 -47.11 12.67
C LEU A 11 -42.10 -47.15 11.41
N THR A 12 -42.52 -47.88 10.37
CA THR A 12 -41.80 -47.91 9.10
C THR A 12 -41.83 -46.56 8.39
N ALA A 13 -42.95 -45.85 8.42
CA ALA A 13 -43.09 -44.53 7.82
C ALA A 13 -42.23 -43.49 8.54
N SER A 14 -42.24 -43.49 9.88
CA SER A 14 -41.37 -42.62 10.68
C SER A 14 -39.89 -42.92 10.45
N SER A 15 -39.50 -44.19 10.39
CA SER A 15 -38.12 -44.60 10.14
C SER A 15 -37.64 -44.16 8.74
N ALA A 16 -38.50 -44.30 7.72
CA ALA A 16 -38.20 -43.83 6.37
C ALA A 16 -38.06 -42.31 6.32
N GLY A 17 -38.91 -41.57 7.02
CA GLY A 17 -38.82 -40.11 7.13
C GLY A 17 -37.53 -39.63 7.83
N LEU A 18 -37.13 -40.30 8.91
CA LEU A 18 -35.87 -40.03 9.60
C LEU A 18 -34.65 -40.33 8.72
N ALA A 19 -34.68 -41.44 7.97
CA ALA A 19 -33.62 -41.77 7.03
C ALA A 19 -33.52 -40.69 5.93
N TYR A 20 -34.64 -40.29 5.33
CA TYR A 20 -34.66 -39.27 4.28
C TYR A 20 -34.13 -37.92 4.77
N THR A 21 -34.59 -37.44 5.92
CA THR A 21 -34.11 -36.18 6.51
C THR A 21 -32.63 -36.25 6.89
N TYR A 22 -32.15 -37.40 7.38
CA TYR A 22 -30.73 -37.62 7.65
C TYR A 22 -29.88 -37.51 6.36
N TRP A 23 -30.30 -38.16 5.29
CA TRP A 23 -29.65 -38.05 3.97
C TRP A 23 -29.67 -36.61 3.44
N GLN A 24 -30.80 -35.91 3.58
CA GLN A 24 -30.93 -34.52 3.17
C GLN A 24 -29.99 -33.59 3.96
N VAL A 25 -29.82 -33.82 5.27
CA VAL A 25 -28.88 -33.06 6.11
C VAL A 25 -27.43 -33.33 5.67
N LEU A 26 -27.08 -34.58 5.35
CA LEU A 26 -25.74 -34.90 4.85
C LEU A 26 -25.43 -34.22 3.52
N ASP A 27 -26.38 -34.20 2.58
CA ASP A 27 -26.23 -33.49 1.30
C ASP A 27 -26.12 -31.98 1.51
N SER A 28 -26.99 -31.41 2.34
CA SER A 28 -26.94 -29.99 2.70
C SER A 28 -25.59 -29.59 3.32
N ARG A 29 -25.05 -30.39 4.24
CA ARG A 29 -23.72 -30.16 4.83
C ARG A 29 -22.60 -30.25 3.80
N ARG A 30 -22.69 -31.14 2.80
CA ARG A 30 -21.71 -31.19 1.69
C ARG A 30 -21.77 -29.92 0.86
N ARG A 31 -22.95 -29.47 0.45
CA ARG A 31 -23.14 -28.23 -0.32
C ARG A 31 -22.66 -27.01 0.45
N LEU A 32 -23.00 -26.92 1.74
CA LEU A 32 -22.55 -25.82 2.62
C LEU A 32 -21.03 -25.75 2.73
N ARG A 33 -20.33 -26.89 2.80
CA ARG A 33 -18.86 -26.90 2.82
C ARG A 33 -18.26 -26.31 1.54
N VAL A 34 -18.80 -26.69 0.37
CA VAL A 34 -18.34 -26.19 -0.93
C VAL A 34 -18.60 -24.67 -1.04
N VAL A 35 -19.80 -24.21 -0.68
CA VAL A 35 -20.14 -22.78 -0.68
C VAL A 35 -19.25 -22.00 0.29
N ASN A 36 -19.02 -22.54 1.50
CA ASN A 36 -18.15 -21.89 2.48
C ASN A 36 -16.69 -21.83 2.00
N SER A 37 -16.17 -22.87 1.34
CA SER A 37 -14.82 -22.81 0.75
C SER A 37 -14.72 -21.76 -0.34
N HIS A 38 -15.72 -21.61 -1.20
CA HIS A 38 -15.75 -20.55 -2.21
C HIS A 38 -15.84 -19.17 -1.58
N ARG A 39 -16.64 -19.00 -0.53
CA ARG A 39 -16.73 -17.76 0.24
C ARG A 39 -15.39 -17.38 0.86
N ILE A 40 -14.70 -18.33 1.50
CA ILE A 40 -13.38 -18.11 2.09
C ILE A 40 -12.38 -17.72 0.99
N ALA A 41 -12.30 -18.49 -0.11
CA ALA A 41 -11.39 -18.20 -1.21
C ALA A 41 -11.63 -16.81 -1.83
N ALA A 42 -12.89 -16.42 -2.04
CA ALA A 42 -13.25 -15.10 -2.53
C ALA A 42 -12.83 -13.98 -1.57
N ASN A 43 -13.05 -14.16 -0.26
CA ASN A 43 -12.64 -13.21 0.76
C ASN A 43 -11.11 -13.10 0.85
N SER A 44 -10.40 -14.22 0.81
CA SER A 44 -8.94 -14.25 0.81
C SER A 44 -8.36 -13.55 -0.42
N ALA A 45 -8.97 -13.71 -1.60
CA ALA A 45 -8.55 -13.01 -2.81
C ALA A 45 -8.71 -11.48 -2.68
N ILE A 46 -9.83 -11.03 -2.12
CA ILE A 46 -10.07 -9.60 -1.86
C ILE A 46 -9.07 -9.09 -0.82
N GLN A 47 -8.88 -9.80 0.28
CA GLN A 47 -7.95 -9.41 1.34
C GLN A 47 -6.51 -9.34 0.84
N LYS A 48 -6.07 -10.33 0.05
CA LYS A 48 -4.75 -10.33 -0.59
C LYS A 48 -4.58 -9.09 -1.47
N SER A 49 -5.56 -8.79 -2.34
CA SER A 49 -5.46 -7.62 -3.22
C SER A 49 -5.37 -6.29 -2.45
N ARG A 50 -6.04 -6.19 -1.29
CA ARG A 50 -5.94 -5.03 -0.40
C ARG A 50 -4.57 -4.95 0.27
N MET A 51 -4.07 -6.09 0.76
CA MET A 51 -2.74 -6.19 1.36
C MET A 51 -1.64 -5.82 0.37
N ASP A 52 -1.69 -6.34 -0.86
CA ASP A 52 -0.72 -6.04 -1.92
C ASP A 52 -0.70 -4.54 -2.24
N LEU A 53 -1.87 -3.88 -2.28
CA LEU A 53 -1.96 -2.43 -2.47
C LEU A 53 -1.33 -1.66 -1.30
N LEU A 54 -1.63 -2.07 -0.07
CA LEU A 54 -1.04 -1.45 1.13
C LEU A 54 0.48 -1.63 1.17
N GLU A 55 0.99 -2.79 0.77
CA GLU A 55 2.42 -3.07 0.69
C GLU A 55 3.11 -2.14 -0.30
N VAL A 56 2.55 -1.97 -1.51
CA VAL A 56 3.10 -1.03 -2.51
C VAL A 56 3.11 0.40 -1.98
N ARG A 57 2.02 0.85 -1.34
CA ARG A 57 1.97 2.19 -0.71
C ARG A 57 3.01 2.34 0.39
N ASN A 58 3.16 1.33 1.25
CA ASN A 58 4.12 1.37 2.35
C ASN A 58 5.57 1.45 1.83
N ARG A 59 5.89 0.66 0.79
CA ARG A 59 7.20 0.73 0.11
C ARG A 59 7.45 2.11 -0.49
N ALA A 60 6.47 2.70 -1.18
CA ALA A 60 6.59 4.04 -1.75
C ALA A 60 6.83 5.11 -0.68
N LYS A 61 6.10 5.03 0.44
CA LYS A 61 6.28 5.95 1.58
C LYS A 61 7.64 5.79 2.23
N LEU A 62 8.09 4.55 2.46
CA LEU A 62 9.41 4.28 3.03
C LEU A 62 10.54 4.81 2.15
N LEU A 63 10.41 4.69 0.82
CA LEU A 63 11.35 5.29 -0.13
C LEU A 63 11.35 6.82 -0.04
N GLU A 64 10.18 7.46 0.03
CA GLU A 64 10.05 8.92 0.18
C GLU A 64 10.74 9.43 1.45
N GLU A 65 10.48 8.78 2.58
CA GLU A 65 11.07 9.09 3.88
C GLU A 65 12.58 8.88 3.86
N THR A 66 13.06 7.80 3.22
CA THR A 66 14.49 7.50 3.09
C THR A 66 15.21 8.56 2.25
N VAL A 67 14.66 8.93 1.09
CA VAL A 67 15.25 9.97 0.22
C VAL A 67 15.24 11.32 0.92
N THR A 68 14.15 11.68 1.59
CA THR A 68 14.03 12.95 2.34
C THR A 68 15.00 13.00 3.52
N GLY A 69 15.12 11.89 4.27
CA GLY A 69 16.06 11.74 5.35
C GLY A 69 17.51 11.81 4.87
N GLY A 70 17.83 11.09 3.80
CA GLY A 70 19.15 11.09 3.16
C GLY A 70 19.56 12.46 2.64
N ALA A 71 18.66 13.17 1.93
CA ALA A 71 18.90 14.53 1.47
C ALA A 71 19.18 15.48 2.64
N THR A 72 18.47 15.31 3.76
CA THR A 72 18.68 16.12 4.97
C THR A 72 20.01 15.80 5.66
N ALA A 73 20.41 14.53 5.69
CA ALA A 73 21.71 14.13 6.22
C ALA A 73 22.86 14.74 5.38
N VAL A 74 22.76 14.63 4.06
CA VAL A 74 23.72 15.24 3.12
C VAL A 74 23.74 16.75 3.28
N GLU A 75 22.59 17.42 3.39
CA GLU A 75 22.50 18.86 3.64
C GLU A 75 23.26 19.27 4.91
N LYS A 76 23.11 18.51 6.01
CA LYS A 76 23.81 18.77 7.27
C LYS A 76 25.33 18.61 7.14
N VAL A 77 25.78 17.53 6.52
CA VAL A 77 27.22 17.28 6.27
C VAL A 77 27.79 18.39 5.39
N HIS A 78 27.08 18.74 4.32
CA HIS A 78 27.47 19.80 3.41
C HIS A 78 27.58 21.16 4.13
N LYS A 79 26.61 21.51 4.99
CA LYS A 79 26.65 22.72 5.83
C LYS A 79 27.82 22.72 6.82
N ALA A 80 28.17 21.58 7.40
CA ALA A 80 29.31 21.47 8.30
C ALA A 80 30.62 21.78 7.55
N ILE A 81 30.83 21.15 6.39
CA ILE A 81 32.01 21.35 5.55
C ILE A 81 32.12 22.81 5.09
N SER A 82 31.02 23.39 4.58
CA SER A 82 31.04 24.77 4.09
C SER A 82 31.29 25.77 5.23
N SER A 83 30.64 25.58 6.38
CA SER A 83 30.81 26.44 7.55
C SER A 83 32.23 26.41 8.08
N THR A 84 32.85 25.22 8.15
CA THR A 84 34.27 25.09 8.53
C THR A 84 35.15 25.81 7.52
N THR A 85 34.94 25.59 6.22
CA THR A 85 35.77 26.19 5.16
C THR A 85 35.73 27.72 5.19
N PHE A 86 34.53 28.30 5.19
CA PHE A 86 34.38 29.76 5.25
C PHE A 86 34.80 30.33 6.61
N GLY A 87 34.65 29.58 7.70
CA GLY A 87 35.14 29.95 9.02
C GLY A 87 36.67 30.04 9.07
N LEU A 88 37.38 29.10 8.44
CA LEU A 88 38.84 29.14 8.32
C LEU A 88 39.30 30.35 7.49
N ILE A 89 38.63 30.64 6.38
CA ILE A 89 38.94 31.82 5.56
C ILE A 89 38.74 33.12 6.37
N ASP A 90 37.64 33.22 7.10
CA ASP A 90 37.38 34.40 7.93
C ASP A 90 38.38 34.51 9.09
N HIS A 91 38.92 33.40 9.62
CA HIS A 91 39.87 33.47 10.73
C HIS A 91 41.31 33.73 10.30
N PHE A 92 41.75 33.16 9.17
CA PHE A 92 43.15 33.17 8.73
C PHE A 92 43.46 34.20 7.64
N SER A 93 42.46 34.79 6.98
CA SER A 93 42.72 35.84 5.98
C SER A 93 43.14 37.15 6.63
N ARG A 94 44.27 37.70 6.16
CA ARG A 94 44.79 39.02 6.55
C ARG A 94 44.22 40.17 5.71
N ASP A 95 43.63 39.87 4.55
CA ASP A 95 43.03 40.86 3.66
C ASP A 95 41.52 40.97 3.89
N ASP A 96 41.08 42.16 4.28
CA ASP A 96 39.67 42.48 4.53
C ASP A 96 38.82 42.45 3.24
N GLN A 97 39.39 42.80 2.09
CA GLN A 97 38.69 42.69 0.81
C GLN A 97 38.44 41.23 0.45
N PHE A 98 39.43 40.36 0.71
CA PHE A 98 39.28 38.92 0.54
C PHE A 98 38.22 38.35 1.51
N ARG A 99 38.18 38.78 2.77
CA ARG A 99 37.15 38.36 3.74
C ARG A 99 35.74 38.74 3.30
N GLN A 100 35.56 39.98 2.83
CA GLN A 100 34.26 40.43 2.32
C GLN A 100 33.82 39.62 1.11
N THR A 101 34.74 39.36 0.18
CA THR A 101 34.49 38.50 -0.99
C THR A 101 34.10 37.09 -0.59
N ALA A 102 34.81 36.49 0.38
CA ALA A 102 34.50 35.16 0.90
C ALA A 102 33.13 35.09 1.59
N ARG A 103 32.74 36.13 2.35
CA ARG A 103 31.41 36.23 2.96
C ARG A 103 30.30 36.30 1.90
N LYS A 104 30.53 37.07 0.83
CA LYS A 104 29.59 37.15 -0.30
C LYS A 104 29.47 35.79 -1.02
N ALA A 105 30.60 35.13 -1.26
CA ALA A 105 30.63 33.78 -1.84
C ALA A 105 29.89 32.77 -0.96
N ARG A 106 30.04 32.84 0.37
CA ARG A 106 29.28 32.02 1.33
C ARG A 106 27.78 32.24 1.20
N GLN A 107 27.32 33.48 1.15
CA GLN A 107 25.90 33.79 1.00
C GLN A 107 25.33 33.20 -0.29
N THR A 108 26.04 33.37 -1.41
CA THR A 108 25.65 32.77 -2.70
C THR A 108 25.62 31.25 -2.62
N HIS A 109 26.67 30.63 -2.04
CA HIS A 109 26.76 29.19 -1.85
C HIS A 109 25.59 28.65 -1.00
N ASP A 110 25.27 29.29 0.13
CA ASP A 110 24.20 28.88 1.03
C ASP A 110 22.83 29.00 0.34
N GLN A 111 22.60 30.08 -0.41
CA GLN A 111 21.38 30.28 -1.19
C GLN A 111 21.21 29.22 -2.28
N THR A 112 22.26 28.96 -3.07
CA THR A 112 22.23 27.93 -4.13
C THR A 112 22.03 26.54 -3.53
N SER A 113 22.72 26.23 -2.44
CA SER A 113 22.58 24.95 -1.73
C SER A 113 21.14 24.74 -1.26
N GLN A 114 20.53 25.77 -0.65
CA GLN A 114 19.15 25.71 -0.19
C GLN A 114 18.17 25.45 -1.35
N GLN A 115 18.37 26.09 -2.50
CA GLN A 115 17.57 25.84 -3.71
C GLN A 115 17.69 24.40 -4.20
N ILE A 116 18.91 23.85 -4.24
CA ILE A 116 19.16 22.47 -4.66
C ILE A 116 18.44 21.48 -3.74
N TYR A 117 18.65 21.59 -2.42
CA TYR A 117 18.01 20.68 -1.46
C TYR A 117 16.48 20.82 -1.43
N HIS A 118 15.96 22.04 -1.64
CA HIS A 118 14.52 22.25 -1.78
C HIS A 118 13.99 21.60 -3.06
N GLY A 119 14.69 21.73 -4.18
CA GLY A 119 14.38 21.07 -5.45
C GLY A 119 14.30 19.56 -5.29
N VAL A 120 15.30 18.93 -4.65
CA VAL A 120 15.31 17.48 -4.37
C VAL A 120 14.06 17.05 -3.60
N ARG A 121 13.69 17.76 -2.53
CA ARG A 121 12.49 17.45 -1.72
C ARG A 121 11.20 17.61 -2.54
N THR A 122 11.09 18.68 -3.32
CA THR A 122 9.91 18.95 -4.15
C THR A 122 9.77 17.92 -5.27
N THR A 123 10.87 17.55 -5.94
CA THR A 123 10.87 16.49 -6.97
C THR A 123 10.50 15.14 -6.39
N ASN A 124 11.04 14.77 -5.21
CA ASN A 124 10.68 13.54 -4.53
C ASN A 124 9.16 13.47 -4.25
N ARG A 125 8.58 14.58 -3.76
CA ARG A 125 7.13 14.69 -3.52
C ARG A 125 6.32 14.65 -4.82
N ALA A 126 6.79 15.31 -5.87
CA ALA A 126 6.12 15.29 -7.18
C ALA A 126 6.11 13.88 -7.79
N LEU A 127 7.22 13.14 -7.69
CA LEU A 127 7.29 11.75 -8.13
C LEU A 127 6.31 10.86 -7.35
N HIS A 128 6.17 11.07 -6.04
CA HIS A 128 5.18 10.36 -5.23
C HIS A 128 3.74 10.62 -5.70
N ILE A 129 3.39 11.89 -5.94
CA ILE A 129 2.06 12.28 -6.46
C ILE A 129 1.81 11.70 -7.87
N LEU A 130 2.83 11.71 -8.74
CA LEU A 130 2.74 11.10 -10.07
C LEU A 130 2.54 9.58 -9.98
N ALA A 131 3.21 8.91 -9.05
CA ALA A 131 3.01 7.48 -8.82
C ALA A 131 1.55 7.19 -8.38
N ASP A 132 1.01 7.95 -7.44
CA ASP A 132 -0.39 7.79 -6.99
C ASP A 132 -1.39 8.03 -8.13
N THR A 133 -1.20 9.09 -8.92
CA THR A 133 -2.11 9.41 -10.04
C THR A 133 -2.06 8.36 -11.16
N LEU A 134 -0.87 7.84 -11.50
CA LEU A 134 -0.73 6.76 -12.48
C LEU A 134 -1.36 5.44 -11.99
N ILE A 135 -1.23 5.13 -10.70
CA ILE A 135 -1.86 3.95 -10.09
C ILE A 135 -3.38 4.09 -10.11
N ILE A 136 -3.92 5.27 -9.75
CA ILE A 136 -5.35 5.57 -9.79
C ILE A 136 -5.88 5.44 -11.22
N SER A 137 -5.22 6.03 -12.21
CA SER A 137 -5.62 5.94 -13.62
C SER A 137 -5.66 4.48 -14.13
N LYS A 138 -4.68 3.67 -13.74
CA LYS A 138 -4.64 2.24 -14.10
C LYS A 138 -5.75 1.45 -13.40
N ALA A 139 -6.09 1.79 -12.16
CA ALA A 139 -7.19 1.19 -11.41
C ALA A 139 -8.56 1.55 -12.03
N GLU A 140 -8.76 2.82 -12.39
CA GLU A 140 -9.97 3.31 -13.06
C GLU A 140 -10.18 2.61 -14.42
N LYS A 141 -9.15 2.53 -15.26
CA LYS A 141 -9.22 1.80 -16.55
C LYS A 141 -9.59 0.32 -16.37
N ARG A 142 -9.11 -0.34 -15.32
CA ARG A 142 -9.49 -1.74 -15.00
C ARG A 142 -10.95 -1.87 -14.58
N ILE A 143 -11.50 -0.91 -13.83
CA ILE A 143 -12.91 -0.91 -13.41
C ILE A 143 -13.82 -0.69 -14.63
N ILE A 144 -13.47 0.28 -15.49
CA ILE A 144 -14.22 0.60 -16.72
C ILE A 144 -14.22 -0.61 -17.68
N SER A 145 -13.07 -1.23 -17.93
CA SER A 145 -12.98 -2.42 -18.80
C SER A 145 -13.78 -3.62 -18.28
N ARG A 146 -13.78 -3.88 -16.96
CA ARG A 146 -14.61 -4.93 -16.34
C ARG A 146 -16.11 -4.63 -16.44
N LYS A 147 -16.51 -3.36 -16.33
CA LYS A 147 -17.90 -2.92 -16.49
C LYS A 147 -18.38 -3.08 -17.94
N HIS A 148 -17.51 -2.83 -18.92
CA HIS A 148 -17.80 -3.01 -20.34
C HIS A 148 -17.92 -4.49 -20.74
N LYS A 149 -17.05 -5.36 -20.20
CA LYS A 149 -17.11 -6.81 -20.43
C LYS A 149 -18.36 -7.48 -19.84
N LYS A 150 -18.97 -6.91 -18.80
CA LYS A 150 -20.25 -7.39 -18.24
C LYS A 150 -21.49 -6.92 -19.01
N ARG A 151 -21.37 -5.93 -19.90
CA ARG A 151 -22.51 -5.35 -20.65
C ARG A 151 -22.69 -5.93 -22.05
N HIS A 152 -21.70 -6.64 -22.57
CA HIS A 152 -21.84 -7.46 -23.78
C HIS A 152 -21.63 -8.93 -23.39
N PRO A 153 -22.72 -9.70 -23.18
CA PRO A 153 -22.66 -11.15 -23.31
C PRO A 153 -22.32 -11.56 -24.75
#